data_AF-A0A6H1WD24-F1
#
_entry.id   AF-A0A6H1WD24-F1
#
_cell.length_a   1.000
_cell.length_b   1.000
_cell.length_c   1.000
_cell.angle_alpha   90.00
_cell.angle_beta   90.00
_cell.angle_gamma   90.00
#
_symmetry.space_group_name_H-M   'P 1'
#
loop_
_entity.id
_entity.type
_entity.pdbx_description
1 polymer ?
#
loop_
_entity_poly.entity_id
_entity_poly.type
_entity_poly.pdbx_seq_one_letter_code
_entity_poly.pdbx_strand_id
1 'polypeptide(L)'
;MDRQRRLPDVRALRGRRLHRHAGRLPQGAAGMVKPTRVTNSIRSLRFAADEMTQAELAERVGVTRQTVIAIEQGRYSPSLEMAFQIARVFGVPLDDVFQYPEG
;
A
#
# COMPACT_ATOMS: atom_id res chain seq x y z
N MET A 1 -26.54 -22.82 20.22
CA MET A 1 -25.56 -21.77 20.60
C MET A 1 -24.71 -21.48 19.37
N ASP A 2 -25.26 -20.73 18.42
CA ASP A 2 -24.58 -20.42 17.15
C ASP A 2 -23.81 -19.12 17.27
N ARG A 3 -22.48 -19.21 17.23
CA ARG A 3 -21.58 -18.05 17.18
C ARG A 3 -21.29 -17.68 15.73
N GLN A 4 -22.26 -17.05 15.07
CA GLN A 4 -22.01 -16.37 13.80
C GLN A 4 -21.17 -15.12 14.07
N ARG A 5 -19.85 -15.19 13.86
CA ARG A 5 -18.99 -14.00 13.81
C ARG A 5 -19.35 -13.21 12.54
N ARG A 6 -20.25 -12.22 12.69
CA ARG A 6 -20.50 -11.22 11.64
C ARG A 6 -19.27 -10.33 11.53
N LEU A 7 -18.59 -10.37 10.38
CA LEU A 7 -17.64 -9.34 9.98
C LEU A 7 -18.40 -8.01 9.84
N PRO A 8 -17.84 -6.86 10.26
CA PRO A 8 -18.52 -5.59 10.11
C PRO A 8 -18.60 -5.20 8.63
N ASP A 9 -19.77 -4.67 8.26
CA ASP A 9 -20.09 -4.18 6.93
C ASP A 9 -19.17 -3.03 6.51
N VAL A 10 -18.37 -3.25 5.47
CA VAL A 10 -17.35 -2.31 4.95
C VAL A 10 -17.96 -1.07 4.30
N ARG A 11 -19.29 -0.97 4.14
CA ARG A 11 -19.96 0.18 3.51
C ARG A 11 -20.15 1.40 4.42
N ALA A 12 -19.88 1.31 5.72
CA ALA A 12 -20.17 2.40 6.67
C ALA A 12 -19.04 3.45 6.86
N LEU A 13 -17.93 3.38 6.12
CA LEU A 13 -16.78 4.30 6.30
C LEU A 13 -16.76 5.52 5.34
N ARG A 14 -17.82 5.74 4.55
CA ARG A 14 -17.94 6.96 3.74
C ARG A 14 -18.46 8.12 4.57
N GLY A 15 -17.57 8.83 5.25
CA GLY A 15 -18.00 10.07 5.90
C GLY A 15 -17.05 10.74 6.87
N ARG A 16 -15.74 10.79 6.61
CA ARG A 16 -14.86 11.80 7.23
C ARG A 16 -13.78 12.20 6.22
N ARG A 17 -13.95 13.38 5.61
CA ARG A 17 -12.89 14.08 4.88
C ARG A 17 -11.76 14.40 5.87
N LEU A 18 -10.85 13.45 6.05
CA LEU A 18 -9.53 13.76 6.54
C LEU A 18 -8.77 14.35 5.36
N HIS A 19 -8.80 15.68 5.23
CA HIS A 19 -7.72 16.39 4.54
C HIS A 19 -6.45 16.25 5.40
N ARG A 20 -5.91 15.03 5.52
CA ARG A 20 -4.50 14.86 5.83
C ARG A 20 -3.78 15.33 4.59
N HIS A 21 -2.78 16.19 4.77
CA HIS A 21 -1.73 16.34 3.77
C HIS A 21 -1.10 14.96 3.55
N ALA A 22 -1.67 14.18 2.62
CA ALA A 22 -1.09 12.95 2.12
C ALA A 22 0.35 13.31 1.75
N GLY A 23 1.31 12.58 2.33
CA GLY A 23 2.73 12.85 2.14
C GLY A 23 3.02 12.91 0.65
N ARG A 24 3.09 14.13 0.11
CA ARG A 24 3.63 14.36 -1.23
C ARG A 24 5.04 13.81 -1.14
N LEU A 25 5.47 13.09 -2.16
CA LEU A 25 6.89 12.76 -2.29
C LEU A 25 7.67 14.07 -2.04
N PRO A 26 8.62 14.10 -1.08
CA PRO A 26 9.32 15.32 -0.72
C PRO A 26 9.94 15.92 -1.99
N GLN A 27 9.42 17.09 -2.40
CA GLN A 27 9.99 17.85 -3.50
C GLN A 27 11.29 18.47 -2.98
N GLY A 28 12.37 17.70 -3.04
CA GLY A 28 13.66 18.08 -2.45
C GLY A 28 14.59 16.90 -2.15
N ALA A 29 14.10 15.66 -2.11
CA ALA A 29 14.95 14.46 -1.97
C ALA A 29 15.40 13.88 -3.32
N ALA A 30 15.63 14.74 -4.31
CA ALA A 30 16.29 14.37 -5.57
C ALA A 30 17.80 14.09 -5.39
N GLY A 31 18.27 14.01 -4.14
CA GLY A 31 19.50 13.35 -3.75
C GLY A 31 19.18 11.94 -3.26
N MET A 32 19.27 10.97 -4.18
CA MET A 32 19.49 9.55 -3.89
C MET A 32 18.27 8.71 -3.43
N VAL A 33 17.24 8.59 -4.28
CA VAL A 33 16.52 7.30 -4.35
C VAL A 33 17.48 6.27 -4.92
N LYS A 34 18.23 5.59 -4.05
CA LYS A 34 19.03 4.44 -4.45
C LYS A 34 18.08 3.42 -5.11
N PRO A 35 18.44 2.83 -6.26
CA PRO A 35 17.68 1.71 -6.79
C PRO A 35 17.55 0.65 -5.69
N THR A 36 16.32 0.27 -5.40
CA THR A 36 16.07 -0.78 -4.41
C THR A 36 16.14 -2.14 -5.08
N ARG A 37 16.71 -3.12 -4.37
CA ARG A 37 16.65 -4.51 -4.79
C ARG A 37 15.32 -5.16 -4.39
N VAL A 38 14.55 -4.50 -3.53
CA VAL A 38 13.24 -4.99 -3.07
C VAL A 38 12.27 -5.05 -4.25
N THR A 39 11.77 -6.25 -4.54
CA THR A 39 10.66 -6.47 -5.46
C THR A 39 9.33 -6.45 -4.70
N ASN A 40 8.22 -6.36 -5.43
CA ASN A 40 6.90 -6.38 -4.81
C ASN A 40 5.86 -7.08 -5.67
N SER A 41 4.80 -7.57 -5.01
CA SER A 41 3.64 -8.22 -5.64
C SER A 41 2.37 -7.36 -5.59
N ILE A 42 2.50 -6.06 -5.33
CA ILE A 42 1.38 -5.14 -5.07
C ILE A 42 0.35 -5.14 -6.20
N ARG A 43 0.80 -5.11 -7.46
CA ARG A 43 -0.10 -5.12 -8.62
C ARG A 43 -1.00 -6.35 -8.63
N SER A 44 -0.42 -7.53 -8.41
CA SER A 44 -1.16 -8.80 -8.38
C SER A 44 -2.12 -8.84 -7.19
N LEU A 45 -1.66 -8.42 -6.01
CA LEU A 45 -2.48 -8.36 -4.80
C LEU A 45 -3.66 -7.39 -4.94
N ARG A 46 -3.48 -6.24 -5.59
CA ARG A 46 -4.57 -5.31 -5.90
C ARG A 46 -5.63 -5.92 -6.80
N PHE A 47 -5.23 -6.62 -7.86
CA PHE A 47 -6.19 -7.25 -8.77
C PHE A 47 -6.96 -8.39 -8.10
N ALA A 48 -6.27 -9.20 -7.29
CA ALA A 48 -6.93 -10.23 -6.47
C ALA A 48 -7.89 -9.63 -5.42
N ALA A 49 -7.65 -8.39 -4.99
CA ALA A 49 -8.49 -7.66 -4.05
C ALA A 49 -9.57 -6.83 -4.76
N ASP A 50 -10.39 -7.47 -5.60
CA ASP A 50 -11.53 -6.86 -6.31
C ASP A 50 -11.13 -5.74 -7.29
N GLU A 51 -10.12 -5.99 -8.13
CA GLU A 51 -9.65 -5.03 -9.15
C GLU A 51 -9.27 -3.65 -8.55
N MET A 52 -8.77 -3.64 -7.31
CA MET A 52 -8.45 -2.41 -6.58
C MET A 52 -7.52 -1.52 -7.39
N THR A 53 -7.89 -0.26 -7.57
CA THR A 53 -7.08 0.72 -8.28
C THR A 53 -5.90 1.19 -7.43
N GLN A 54 -4.88 1.74 -8.08
CA GLN A 54 -3.75 2.39 -7.38
C GLN A 54 -4.20 3.59 -6.53
N ALA A 55 -5.27 4.29 -6.94
CA ALA A 55 -5.82 5.41 -6.19
C ALA A 55 -6.45 4.91 -4.88
N GLU A 56 -7.22 3.83 -4.92
CA GLU A 56 -7.83 3.25 -3.72
C GLU A 56 -6.78 2.72 -2.74
N LEU A 57 -5.73 2.04 -3.23
CA LEU A 57 -4.62 1.65 -2.35
C LEU A 57 -3.94 2.88 -1.73
N ALA A 58 -3.71 3.93 -2.52
CA ALA A 58 -3.10 5.16 -2.03
C ALA A 58 -3.95 5.84 -0.94
N GLU A 59 -5.28 5.88 -1.12
CA GLU A 59 -6.22 6.39 -0.13
C GLU A 59 -6.17 5.58 1.18
N ARG A 60 -6.16 4.25 1.09
CA ARG A 60 -6.10 3.35 2.27
C ARG A 60 -4.80 3.50 3.06
N VAL A 61 -3.68 3.74 2.38
CA VAL A 61 -2.35 3.90 2.98
C VAL A 61 -2.08 5.36 3.40
N GLY A 62 -2.81 6.33 2.86
CA GLY A 62 -2.63 7.76 3.15
C GLY A 62 -1.49 8.41 2.37
N VAL A 63 -1.22 7.93 1.16
CA VAL A 63 -0.18 8.44 0.25
C VAL A 63 -0.78 8.93 -1.06
N THR A 64 0.04 9.50 -1.93
CA THR A 64 -0.40 9.85 -3.29
C THR A 64 -0.45 8.62 -4.20
N ARG A 65 -1.31 8.63 -5.22
CA ARG A 65 -1.30 7.62 -6.29
C ARG A 65 0.09 7.46 -6.92
N GLN A 66 0.82 8.57 -7.10
CA GLN A 66 2.16 8.55 -7.68
C GLN A 66 3.17 7.77 -6.82
N THR A 67 3.02 7.82 -5.49
CA THR A 67 3.80 7.00 -4.56
C THR A 67 3.56 5.51 -4.82
N VAL A 68 2.29 5.09 -4.90
CA VAL A 68 1.93 3.70 -5.21
C VAL A 68 2.48 3.26 -6.57
N ILE A 69 2.35 4.09 -7.60
CA ILE A 69 2.93 3.82 -8.94
C ILE A 69 4.44 3.60 -8.85
N ALA A 70 5.16 4.46 -8.11
CA ALA A 70 6.61 4.36 -7.98
C ALA A 70 7.04 3.08 -7.25
N ILE A 71 6.28 2.65 -6.23
CA ILE A 71 6.53 1.40 -5.51
C ILE A 71 6.28 0.21 -6.43
N GLU A 72 5.13 0.14 -7.09
CA GLU A 72 4.78 -0.95 -8.01
C GLU A 72 5.81 -1.14 -9.12
N GLN A 73 6.37 -0.02 -9.62
CA GLN A 73 7.41 -0.04 -10.65
C GLN A 73 8.82 -0.31 -10.11
N GLY A 74 8.98 -0.52 -8.79
CA GLY A 74 10.30 -0.72 -8.15
C GLY A 74 11.19 0.52 -8.16
N ARG A 75 10.64 1.69 -8.49
CA ARG A 75 11.37 2.98 -8.58
C ARG A 75 11.54 3.65 -7.22
N TYR A 76 10.80 3.19 -6.21
CA TYR A 76 10.84 3.70 -4.85
C TYR A 76 10.67 2.55 -3.86
N SER A 77 11.62 2.39 -2.96
CA SER A 77 11.46 1.52 -1.80
C SER A 77 10.58 2.24 -0.78
N PRO A 78 9.44 1.68 -0.34
CA PRO A 78 8.68 2.25 0.75
C PRO A 78 9.51 2.24 2.04
N SER A 79 9.17 3.13 2.99
CA SER A 79 9.63 2.96 4.36
C SER A 79 9.08 1.65 4.95
N LEU A 80 9.74 1.12 5.98
CA LEU A 80 9.27 -0.11 6.65
C LEU A 80 7.82 0.04 7.16
N GLU A 81 7.49 1.20 7.73
CA GLU A 81 6.12 1.50 8.18
C GLU A 81 5.10 1.44 7.04
N MET A 82 5.41 2.05 5.89
CA MET A 82 4.54 2.03 4.72
C MET A 82 4.39 0.61 4.16
N ALA A 83 5.45 -0.19 4.18
CA ALA A 83 5.41 -1.58 3.75
C ALA A 83 4.43 -2.41 4.62
N PHE A 84 4.47 -2.24 5.94
CA PHE A 84 3.51 -2.87 6.85
C PHE A 84 2.08 -2.34 6.68
N GLN A 85 1.89 -1.05 6.36
CA GLN A 85 0.56 -0.51 6.06
C GLN A 85 -0.02 -1.17 4.80
N ILE A 86 0.78 -1.29 3.73
CA ILE A 86 0.37 -1.96 2.49
C ILE A 86 0.00 -3.43 2.75
N ALA A 87 0.83 -4.17 3.49
CA ALA A 87 0.54 -5.56 3.84
C ALA A 87 -0.78 -5.72 4.60
N ARG A 88 -1.07 -4.80 5.54
CA ARG A 88 -2.35 -4.77 6.27
C ARG A 88 -3.55 -4.45 5.38
N VAL A 89 -3.40 -3.66 4.32
CA VAL A 89 -4.48 -3.39 3.36
C VAL A 89 -4.90 -4.68 2.63
N PHE A 90 -3.94 -5.55 2.33
CA PHE A 90 -4.17 -6.83 1.67
C PHE A 90 -4.49 -7.98 2.64
N GLY A 91 -4.16 -7.82 3.92
CA GLY A 91 -4.36 -8.85 4.93
C GLY A 91 -3.39 -10.03 4.81
N VAL A 92 -2.20 -9.80 4.23
CA VAL A 92 -1.16 -10.82 4.03
C VAL A 92 0.12 -10.47 4.80
N PRO A 93 0.98 -11.46 5.08
CA PRO A 93 2.34 -11.24 5.58
C PRO A 93 3.17 -10.24 4.74
N LEU A 94 4.18 -9.62 5.35
CA LEU A 94 5.01 -8.59 4.69
C LEU A 94 5.81 -9.15 3.50
N ASP A 95 6.32 -10.37 3.69
CA ASP A 95 7.08 -11.19 2.75
C ASP A 95 6.26 -11.63 1.53
N ASP A 96 4.94 -11.75 1.66
CA ASP A 96 4.04 -11.96 0.52
C ASP A 96 3.90 -10.70 -0.34
N VAL A 97 4.11 -9.51 0.23
CA VAL A 97 4.04 -8.23 -0.50
C VAL A 97 5.37 -7.82 -1.09
N PHE A 98 6.45 -7.97 -0.32
CA PHE A 98 7.79 -7.47 -0.65
C PHE A 98 8.84 -8.56 -0.47
N GLN A 99 9.68 -8.74 -1.49
CA GLN A 99 10.75 -9.73 -1.47
C GLN A 99 12.09 -9.05 -1.69
N TYR A 100 13.13 -9.61 -1.10
CA TYR A 100 14.50 -9.24 -1.39
C TYR A 100 15.13 -10.40 -2.16
N PRO A 101 15.72 -10.18 -3.34
CA PRO A 101 16.34 -11.26 -4.10
C PRO A 101 17.46 -11.87 -3.27
N GLU A 102 17.40 -13.18 -3.05
CA GLU A 102 18.52 -13.96 -2.55
C GLU A 102 19.65 -13.89 -3.60
N GLY A 103 20.89 -13.70 -3.12
CA GLY A 103 22.08 -13.54 -3.96
C GLY A 103 22.65 -14.86 -4.43
#